data_AF-A0A3G2I5K4-F1
#
_entry.id   AF-A0A3G2I5K4-F1
#
_cell.length_a   1.000
_cell.length_b   1.000
_cell.length_c   1.000
_cell.angle_alpha   90.00
_cell.angle_beta   90.00
_cell.angle_gamma   90.00
#
_symmetry.space_group_name_H-M   'P 1'
#
loop_
_entity.id
_entity.type
_entity.pdbx_description
1 polymer ?
#
loop_
_entity_poly.entity_id
_entity_poly.type
_entity_poly.pdbx_seq_one_letter_code
_entity_poly.pdbx_strand_id
1 'polypeptide(L)'
;MKYKKNLFSVLENIEKKNIEKDTINIKNLYLQKEKYLKQLTLLTDYRNEYLKKLKTKIESGICLYQWINYNNFIFILHCLIKDNETKIKKNKKIIEENLKKWSKHQIKLKTWNYLYKKQKKAAIKQNLLVEDIIFDEFYQLKNFEKGRYYNV
;
A
#
# COMPACT_ATOMS: atom_id res chain seq x y z
N MET A 1 -34.37 6.71 -1.91
CA MET A 1 -33.02 6.82 -1.27
C MET A 1 -32.17 5.52 -1.35
N LYS A 2 -32.36 4.62 -2.34
CA LYS A 2 -31.63 3.33 -2.45
C LYS A 2 -30.14 3.47 -2.79
N TYR A 3 -29.73 4.56 -3.44
CA TYR A 3 -28.35 4.75 -3.93
C TYR A 3 -27.30 4.93 -2.82
N LYS A 4 -27.68 5.51 -1.67
CA LYS A 4 -26.76 5.75 -0.55
C LYS A 4 -26.36 4.46 0.18
N LYS A 5 -27.17 3.40 0.13
CA LYS A 5 -26.91 2.09 0.77
C LYS A 5 -25.76 1.32 0.09
N ASN A 6 -25.48 1.62 -1.19
CA ASN A 6 -24.43 0.97 -1.97
C ASN A 6 -23.14 1.78 -2.10
N LEU A 7 -23.15 3.09 -1.78
CA LEU A 7 -21.96 3.92 -2.02
C LEU A 7 -20.78 3.54 -1.11
N PHE A 8 -21.02 3.38 0.20
CA PHE A 8 -19.93 3.08 1.13
C PHE A 8 -19.35 1.68 0.95
N SER A 9 -20.16 0.69 0.58
CA SER A 9 -19.69 -0.66 0.25
C SER A 9 -18.88 -0.69 -1.05
N VAL A 10 -19.26 0.12 -2.05
CA VAL A 10 -18.45 0.31 -3.26
C VAL A 10 -17.11 0.97 -2.94
N LEU A 11 -17.10 2.03 -2.12
CA LEU A 11 -15.87 2.70 -1.69
C LEU A 11 -14.97 1.77 -0.87
N GLU A 12 -15.54 0.97 0.03
CA GLU A 12 -14.82 -0.08 0.76
C GLU A 12 -14.11 -1.05 -0.20
N ASN A 13 -14.84 -1.55 -1.20
CA ASN A 13 -14.29 -2.50 -2.18
C ASN A 13 -13.19 -1.87 -3.05
N ILE A 14 -13.32 -0.60 -3.42
CA ILE A 14 -12.28 0.14 -4.15
C ILE A 14 -11.02 0.25 -3.28
N GLU A 15 -11.16 0.61 -2.00
CA GLU A 15 -10.00 0.72 -1.10
C GLU A 15 -9.32 -0.63 -0.87
N LYS A 16 -10.07 -1.74 -0.74
CA LYS A 16 -9.50 -3.10 -0.66
C LYS A 16 -8.61 -3.42 -1.87
N LYS A 17 -9.10 -3.17 -3.09
CA LYS A 17 -8.33 -3.39 -4.33
C LYS A 17 -7.08 -2.50 -4.38
N ASN A 18 -7.17 -1.25 -3.91
CA ASN A 18 -6.01 -0.36 -3.86
C ASN A 18 -4.96 -0.86 -2.88
N ILE A 19 -5.37 -1.33 -1.70
CA ILE A 19 -4.49 -1.93 -0.69
C ILE A 19 -3.77 -3.16 -1.25
N GLU A 20 -4.49 -4.05 -1.95
CA GLU A 20 -3.90 -5.23 -2.58
C GLU A 20 -2.84 -4.85 -3.61
N LYS A 21 -3.16 -3.91 -4.50
CA LYS A 21 -2.22 -3.38 -5.50
C LYS A 21 -0.98 -2.77 -4.85
N ASP A 22 -1.18 -1.92 -3.84
CA ASP A 22 -0.07 -1.28 -3.13
C ASP A 22 0.79 -2.33 -2.39
N THR A 23 0.18 -3.37 -1.83
CA THR A 23 0.91 -4.46 -1.15
C THR A 23 1.80 -5.24 -2.13
N ILE A 24 1.28 -5.58 -3.30
CA ILE A 24 2.06 -6.23 -4.37
C ILE A 24 3.20 -5.30 -4.83
N ASN A 25 2.92 -4.01 -5.02
CA ASN A 25 3.93 -3.04 -5.43
C ASN A 25 5.05 -2.92 -4.39
N ILE A 26 4.70 -2.77 -3.11
CA ILE A 26 5.66 -2.71 -1.99
C ILE A 26 6.53 -3.96 -1.97
N LYS A 27 5.95 -5.15 -2.11
CA LYS A 27 6.70 -6.41 -2.19
C LYS A 27 7.72 -6.39 -3.33
N ASN A 28 7.31 -5.96 -4.52
CA ASN A 28 8.20 -5.85 -5.68
C ASN A 28 9.34 -4.86 -5.44
N LEU A 29 9.06 -3.73 -4.79
CA LEU A 29 10.09 -2.74 -4.43
C LEU A 29 11.11 -3.31 -3.43
N TYR A 30 10.69 -4.13 -2.46
CA TYR A 30 11.61 -4.83 -1.56
C TYR A 30 12.50 -5.83 -2.31
N LEU A 31 11.92 -6.64 -3.20
CA LEU A 31 12.71 -7.55 -4.05
C LEU A 31 13.72 -6.80 -4.92
N GLN A 32 13.33 -5.64 -5.45
CA GLN A 32 14.23 -4.78 -6.22
C GLN A 32 15.35 -4.20 -5.35
N LYS A 33 15.06 -3.83 -4.10
CA LYS A 33 16.07 -3.39 -3.12
C LYS A 33 17.10 -4.49 -2.87
N GLU A 34 16.64 -5.71 -2.66
CA GLU A 34 17.52 -6.87 -2.45
C GLU A 34 18.42 -7.13 -3.66
N LYS A 35 17.87 -7.03 -4.88
CA LYS A 35 18.67 -7.14 -6.11
C LYS A 35 19.78 -6.09 -6.16
N TYR A 36 19.47 -4.83 -5.85
CA TYR A 36 20.50 -3.78 -5.81
C TYR A 36 21.55 -4.00 -4.73
N LEU A 37 21.14 -4.48 -3.54
CA LEU A 37 22.08 -4.82 -2.47
C LEU A 37 23.01 -5.96 -2.88
N LYS A 38 22.48 -7.05 -3.46
CA LYS A 38 23.29 -8.16 -3.98
C LYS A 38 24.27 -7.70 -5.06
N GLN A 39 23.81 -6.86 -5.99
CA GLN A 39 24.67 -6.26 -7.01
C GLN A 39 25.77 -5.39 -6.40
N LEU A 40 25.48 -4.64 -5.34
CA LEU A 40 26.46 -3.78 -4.66
C LEU A 40 27.54 -4.63 -3.99
N THR A 41 27.15 -5.69 -3.29
CA THR A 41 28.08 -6.66 -2.69
C THR A 41 28.99 -7.25 -3.76
N LEU A 42 28.41 -7.78 -4.86
CA LEU A 42 29.17 -8.38 -5.94
C LEU A 42 30.17 -7.39 -6.59
N LEU A 43 29.76 -6.16 -6.86
CA LEU A 43 30.65 -5.13 -7.41
C LEU A 43 31.78 -4.77 -6.44
N THR A 44 31.48 -4.73 -5.15
CA THR A 44 32.46 -4.41 -4.10
C THR A 44 33.48 -5.53 -3.94
N ASP A 45 33.02 -6.77 -3.88
CA ASP A 45 33.88 -7.97 -3.79
C ASP A 45 34.78 -8.06 -5.02
N TYR A 46 34.19 -7.89 -6.21
CA TYR A 46 34.93 -7.91 -7.46
C TYR A 46 35.97 -6.79 -7.53
N ARG A 47 35.65 -5.56 -7.07
CA ARG A 47 36.62 -4.47 -6.96
C ARG A 47 37.77 -4.85 -6.03
N ASN A 48 37.48 -5.46 -4.88
CA ASN A 48 38.51 -5.84 -3.91
C ASN A 48 39.43 -6.93 -4.47
N GLU A 49 38.88 -7.94 -5.15
CA GLU A 49 39.68 -8.95 -5.85
C GLU A 49 40.52 -8.34 -6.97
N TYR A 50 39.95 -7.41 -7.72
CA TYR A 50 40.65 -6.73 -8.80
C TYR A 50 41.84 -5.90 -8.28
N LEU A 51 41.66 -5.19 -7.16
CA LEU A 51 42.74 -4.45 -6.48
C LEU A 51 43.84 -5.39 -5.96
N LYS A 52 43.49 -6.56 -5.41
CA LYS A 52 44.49 -7.57 -5.01
C LYS A 52 45.31 -8.04 -6.21
N LYS A 53 44.67 -8.34 -7.34
CA LYS A 53 45.34 -8.73 -8.59
C LYS A 53 46.23 -7.61 -9.16
N LEU A 54 45.81 -6.36 -9.03
CA LEU A 54 46.63 -5.21 -9.40
C LEU A 54 47.87 -5.13 -8.52
N LYS A 55 47.73 -5.26 -7.19
CA LYS A 55 48.86 -5.23 -6.24
C LYS A 55 49.91 -6.28 -6.60
N THR A 56 49.51 -7.52 -6.82
CA THR A 56 50.45 -8.60 -7.20
C THR A 56 51.14 -8.32 -8.53
N LYS A 57 50.44 -7.70 -9.51
CA LYS A 57 51.05 -7.31 -10.78
C LYS A 57 52.02 -6.14 -10.68
N ILE A 58 51.76 -5.19 -9.78
CA ILE A 58 52.70 -4.09 -9.51
C ILE A 58 53.99 -4.67 -8.91
N GLU A 59 53.87 -5.59 -7.94
CA GLU A 59 55.01 -6.26 -7.31
C GLU A 59 55.87 -7.04 -8.33
N SER A 60 55.25 -7.62 -9.37
CA SER A 60 55.97 -8.30 -10.47
C SER A 60 56.48 -7.36 -11.57
N GLY A 61 56.23 -6.05 -11.47
CA GLY A 61 56.44 -5.09 -12.55
C GLY A 61 55.29 -5.07 -13.56
N ILE A 62 54.80 -3.88 -13.88
CA ILE A 62 53.65 -3.66 -14.77
C ILE A 62 54.00 -2.69 -15.90
N CYS A 63 53.56 -2.98 -17.12
CA CYS A 63 53.72 -2.04 -18.24
C CYS A 63 52.75 -0.86 -18.12
N LEU A 64 53.13 0.30 -18.65
CA LEU A 64 52.30 1.53 -18.62
C LEU A 64 50.88 1.32 -19.17
N TYR A 65 50.73 0.60 -20.29
CA TYR A 65 49.42 0.34 -20.88
C TYR A 65 48.52 -0.49 -19.94
N GLN A 66 49.08 -1.47 -19.24
CA GLN A 66 48.35 -2.29 -18.28
C GLN A 66 47.92 -1.42 -17.10
N TRP A 67 48.84 -0.61 -16.56
CA TRP A 67 48.56 0.33 -15.48
C TRP A 67 47.38 1.27 -15.82
N ILE A 68 47.38 1.85 -17.02
CA ILE A 68 46.27 2.70 -17.50
C ILE A 68 44.96 1.93 -17.55
N ASN A 69 44.97 0.71 -18.13
CA ASN A 69 43.78 -0.14 -18.21
C ASN A 69 43.21 -0.48 -16.82
N TYR A 70 44.08 -0.82 -15.87
CA TYR A 70 43.70 -1.10 -14.49
C TYR A 70 42.99 0.10 -13.84
N ASN A 71 43.57 1.29 -13.96
CA ASN A 71 42.99 2.50 -13.38
C ASN A 71 41.66 2.90 -14.04
N ASN A 72 41.58 2.80 -15.36
CA ASN A 72 40.33 3.05 -16.09
C ASN A 72 39.22 2.11 -15.61
N PHE A 73 39.52 0.82 -15.46
CA PHE A 73 38.54 -0.15 -15.02
C PHE A 73 38.12 0.05 -13.56
N ILE A 74 39.05 0.38 -12.65
CA ILE A 74 38.74 0.74 -11.26
C ILE A 74 37.81 1.96 -11.21
N PHE A 75 38.07 2.97 -12.06
CA PHE A 75 37.21 4.14 -12.16
C PHE A 75 35.78 3.77 -12.60
N ILE A 76 35.65 2.93 -13.63
CA ILE A 76 34.33 2.44 -14.08
C ILE A 76 33.62 1.67 -12.96
N LEU A 77 34.31 0.77 -12.26
CA LEU A 77 33.74 0.04 -11.12
C LEU A 77 33.28 0.99 -10.02
N HIS A 78 34.06 2.03 -9.71
CA HIS A 78 33.68 3.05 -8.73
C HIS A 78 32.41 3.80 -9.15
N CYS A 79 32.29 4.20 -10.42
CA CYS A 79 31.08 4.81 -10.95
C CYS A 79 29.86 3.87 -10.82
N LEU A 80 30.01 2.60 -11.18
CA LEU A 80 28.94 1.61 -11.08
C LEU A 80 28.49 1.36 -9.63
N ILE A 81 29.43 1.30 -8.68
CA ILE A 81 29.14 1.17 -7.25
C ILE A 81 28.34 2.39 -6.78
N LYS A 82 28.83 3.60 -7.07
CA LYS A 82 28.16 4.85 -6.70
C LYS A 82 26.75 4.91 -7.28
N ASP A 83 26.58 4.55 -8.55
CA ASP A 83 25.26 4.51 -9.19
C ASP A 83 24.33 3.52 -8.48
N ASN A 84 24.83 2.34 -8.11
CA ASN A 84 24.02 1.35 -7.41
C ASN A 84 23.62 1.81 -6.00
N GLU A 85 24.52 2.47 -5.26
CA GLU A 85 24.18 3.12 -3.99
C GLU A 85 23.08 4.17 -4.14
N THR A 86 23.11 4.98 -5.22
CA THR A 86 22.03 5.94 -5.47
C THR A 86 20.71 5.25 -5.79
N LYS A 87 20.73 4.13 -6.52
CA LYS A 87 19.52 3.31 -6.77
C LYS A 87 18.93 2.76 -5.49
N ILE A 88 19.76 2.26 -4.56
CA ILE A 88 19.31 1.79 -3.24
C ILE A 88 18.66 2.94 -2.45
N LYS A 89 19.31 4.11 -2.41
CA LYS A 89 18.78 5.30 -1.71
C LYS A 89 17.44 5.76 -2.31
N LYS A 90 17.33 5.82 -3.64
CA LYS A 90 16.09 6.16 -4.35
C LYS A 90 14.99 5.14 -4.06
N ASN A 91 15.29 3.86 -4.15
CA ASN A 91 14.31 2.80 -3.89
C ASN A 91 13.81 2.83 -2.45
N LYS A 92 14.67 3.13 -1.47
CA LYS A 92 14.26 3.33 -0.08
C LYS A 92 13.21 4.44 0.06
N LYS A 93 13.43 5.60 -0.57
CA LYS A 93 12.46 6.70 -0.57
C LYS A 93 11.12 6.30 -1.21
N ILE A 94 11.17 5.60 -2.35
CA ILE A 94 9.98 5.10 -3.04
C ILE A 94 9.19 4.13 -2.14
N ILE A 95 9.87 3.22 -1.44
CA ILE A 95 9.24 2.31 -0.48
C ILE A 95 8.54 3.11 0.64
N GLU A 96 9.21 4.10 1.23
CA GLU A 96 8.64 4.94 2.30
C GLU A 96 7.39 5.70 1.83
N GLU A 97 7.40 6.24 0.62
CA GLU A 97 6.24 6.92 0.02
C GLU A 97 5.08 5.95 -0.23
N ASN A 98 5.35 4.76 -0.76
CA ASN A 98 4.34 3.74 -1.00
C ASN A 98 3.75 3.22 0.32
N LEU A 99 4.55 3.07 1.38
CA LEU A 99 4.06 2.70 2.71
C LEU A 99 3.13 3.77 3.29
N LYS A 100 3.46 5.06 3.12
CA LYS A 100 2.56 6.16 3.52
C LYS A 100 1.24 6.11 2.75
N LYS A 101 1.29 5.87 1.44
CA LYS A 101 0.10 5.74 0.60
C LYS A 101 -0.76 4.55 1.03
N TRP A 102 -0.15 3.37 1.20
CA TRP A 102 -0.82 2.17 1.68
C TRP A 102 -1.49 2.38 3.05
N SER A 103 -0.80 3.04 3.99
CA SER A 103 -1.35 3.39 5.30
C SER A 103 -2.58 4.31 5.18
N LYS A 104 -2.55 5.31 4.29
CA LYS A 104 -3.73 6.15 4.02
C LYS A 104 -4.91 5.35 3.49
N HIS A 105 -4.69 4.39 2.58
CA HIS A 105 -5.74 3.51 2.08
C HIS A 105 -6.32 2.62 3.19
N GLN A 106 -5.49 2.11 4.11
CA GLN A 106 -5.94 1.36 5.29
C GLN A 106 -6.83 2.20 6.22
N ILE A 107 -6.46 3.47 6.46
CA ILE A 107 -7.27 4.39 7.26
C ILE A 107 -8.63 4.62 6.57
N LYS A 108 -8.62 4.94 5.27
CA LYS A 108 -9.86 5.15 4.49
C LYS A 108 -10.78 3.93 4.53
N LEU A 109 -10.23 2.73 4.39
CA LEU A 109 -10.98 1.48 4.48
C LEU A 109 -11.72 1.37 5.83
N LYS A 110 -11.03 1.62 6.94
CA LYS A 110 -11.63 1.63 8.28
C LYS A 110 -12.73 2.68 8.40
N THR A 111 -12.51 3.88 7.86
CA THR A 111 -13.49 4.96 7.85
C THR A 111 -14.75 4.58 7.08
N TRP A 112 -14.60 4.01 5.88
CA TRP A 112 -15.75 3.56 5.08
C TRP A 112 -16.53 2.44 5.77
N ASN A 113 -15.84 1.49 6.39
CA ASN A 113 -16.48 0.41 7.16
C ASN A 113 -17.29 0.96 8.33
N TYR A 114 -16.72 1.94 9.05
CA TYR A 114 -17.42 2.59 10.15
C TYR A 114 -18.67 3.34 9.67
N LEU A 115 -18.54 4.14 8.59
CA LEU A 115 -19.67 4.88 8.02
C LEU A 115 -20.77 3.96 7.47
N TYR A 116 -20.39 2.87 6.82
CA TYR A 116 -21.32 1.85 6.35
C TYR A 116 -22.12 1.23 7.52
N LYS A 117 -21.43 0.82 8.60
CA LYS A 117 -22.09 0.30 9.81
C LYS A 117 -23.01 1.33 10.45
N LYS A 118 -22.57 2.59 10.56
CA LYS A 118 -23.37 3.69 11.12
C LYS A 118 -24.63 3.93 10.29
N GLN A 119 -24.51 3.96 8.96
CA GLN A 119 -25.65 4.11 8.06
C GLN A 119 -26.63 2.94 8.18
N LYS A 120 -26.12 1.69 8.25
CA LYS A 120 -26.97 0.50 8.41
C LYS A 120 -27.79 0.58 9.71
N LYS A 121 -27.16 0.98 10.82
CA LYS A 121 -27.86 1.18 12.10
C LYS A 121 -28.94 2.27 12.02
N ALA A 122 -28.62 3.41 11.39
CA ALA A 122 -29.58 4.49 11.21
C ALA A 122 -30.79 4.06 10.35
N ALA A 123 -30.55 3.29 9.28
CA ALA A 123 -31.62 2.76 8.44
C ALA A 123 -32.52 1.77 9.18
N ILE A 124 -31.95 0.89 10.00
CA ILE A 124 -32.73 -0.04 10.84
C ILE A 124 -33.60 0.76 11.83
N LYS A 125 -33.03 1.77 12.50
CA LYS A 125 -33.78 2.61 13.44
C LYS A 125 -34.94 3.35 12.75
N GLN A 126 -34.72 3.86 11.54
CA GLN A 126 -35.80 4.50 10.76
C GLN A 126 -36.90 3.52 10.39
N ASN A 127 -36.54 2.30 9.98
CA ASN A 127 -37.54 1.28 9.66
C ASN A 127 -38.38 0.91 10.90
N LEU A 128 -37.74 0.69 12.05
CA LEU A 128 -38.44 0.41 13.31
C LEU A 128 -39.42 1.53 13.68
N LEU A 129 -39.00 2.80 13.59
CA LEU A 129 -39.89 3.93 13.86
C LEU A 129 -41.11 3.96 12.93
N VAL A 130 -40.93 3.61 11.65
CA VAL A 130 -42.06 3.55 10.70
C VAL A 130 -42.98 2.37 11.02
N GLU A 131 -42.43 1.22 11.38
CA GLU A 131 -43.21 0.04 11.81
C GLU A 131 -44.02 0.33 13.08
N ASP A 132 -43.41 1.00 14.08
CA ASP A 132 -44.08 1.41 15.31
C ASP A 132 -45.25 2.37 15.02
N ILE A 133 -45.05 3.37 14.15
CA ILE A 133 -46.11 4.32 13.73
C ILE A 133 -47.28 3.58 13.07
N ILE A 134 -46.99 2.69 12.10
CA ILE A 134 -48.02 1.93 11.39
C ILE A 134 -48.80 1.03 12.36
N PHE A 135 -48.10 0.43 13.32
CA PHE A 135 -48.72 -0.40 14.35
C PHE A 135 -49.65 0.42 15.24
N ASP A 136 -49.20 1.57 15.74
CA ASP A 136 -50.01 2.47 16.56
C ASP A 136 -51.28 2.94 15.80
N GLU A 137 -51.14 3.33 14.52
CA GLU A 137 -52.27 3.70 13.66
C GLU A 137 -53.28 2.54 13.52
N PHE A 138 -52.80 1.32 13.30
CA PHE A 138 -53.66 0.14 13.19
C PHE A 138 -54.43 -0.13 14.49
N TYR A 139 -53.78 0.00 15.66
CA TYR A 139 -54.45 -0.17 16.95
C TYR A 139 -55.48 0.91 17.22
N GLN A 140 -55.19 2.16 16.87
CA GLN A 140 -56.16 3.25 16.97
C GLN A 140 -57.40 2.97 16.12
N LEU A 141 -57.22 2.62 14.84
CA LEU A 141 -58.33 2.28 13.94
C LEU A 141 -59.18 1.12 14.48
N LYS A 142 -58.54 0.04 14.93
CA LYS A 142 -59.23 -1.11 15.54
C LYS A 142 -60.03 -0.73 16.79
N ASN A 143 -59.51 0.19 17.60
CA ASN A 143 -60.22 0.69 18.78
C ASN A 143 -61.40 1.58 18.40
N PHE A 144 -61.29 2.41 17.35
CA PHE A 144 -62.40 3.19 16.81
C PHE A 144 -63.52 2.30 16.24
N GLU A 145 -63.18 1.19 15.57
CA GLU A 145 -64.16 0.21 15.12
C GLU A 145 -64.92 -0.40 16.31
N LYS A 146 -64.21 -0.81 17.36
CA LYS A 146 -64.84 -1.33 18.59
C LYS A 146 -65.70 -0.29 19.30
N GLY A 147 -65.26 0.95 19.41
CA GLY A 147 -66.02 2.04 20.03
C GLY A 147 -67.33 2.38 19.32
N ARG A 148 -67.42 2.14 18.00
CA ARG A 148 -68.69 2.27 17.25
C ARG A 148 -69.72 1.21 17.60
N TYR A 149 -69.33 0.05 18.12
CA TYR A 149 -70.26 -1.00 18.58
C TYR A 149 -70.80 -0.75 20.01
N TYR A 150 -70.22 0.19 20.76
CA TYR A 150 -70.66 0.53 22.12
C TYR A 150 -71.36 1.88 22.23
N ASN A 151 -71.52 2.61 21.12
CA ASN A 151 -72.38 3.80 21.04
C ASN A 151 -73.73 3.40 20.41
N VAL A 152 -74.58 2.75 21.21
CA VAL A 152 -76.04 2.63 21.01
C VAL A 152 -76.70 3.08 22.30
#